data_AF-A8PR42-F1
#
_entry.id   AF-A8PR42-F1
#
_cell.length_a   1.000
_cell.length_b   1.000
_cell.length_c   1.000
_cell.angle_alpha   90.00
_cell.angle_beta   90.00
_cell.angle_gamma   90.00
#
_symmetry.space_group_name_H-M   'P 1'
#
loop_
_entity.id
_entity.type
_entity.pdbx_description
1 polymer ?
#
loop_
_entity_poly.entity_id
_entity_poly.type
_entity_poly.pdbx_seq_one_letter_code
_entity_poly.pdbx_strand_id
1 'polypeptide(L)' 'MGLFGGSSSSASASNANSPQLDAAMAELDMITDVFNRLVESCHAKCISPRYAEADLNKGESVCVDRIM' A
#
# COMPACT_ATOMS: atom_id res chain seq x y z
N MET A 1 57.79 17.90 8.07
CA MET A 1 56.71 18.73 8.65
C MET A 1 55.39 18.25 8.04
N GLY A 2 54.66 17.28 8.60
CA GLY A 2 53.75 17.38 9.76
C GLY A 2 52.30 17.29 9.22
N LEU A 3 51.72 16.11 8.97
CA LEU A 3 51.01 15.17 9.87
C LEU A 3 49.81 15.76 10.66
N PHE A 4 48.61 15.32 10.22
CA PHE A 4 47.41 14.93 11.00
C PHE A 4 46.40 15.97 11.51
N GLY A 5 45.11 15.64 11.28
CA GLY A 5 43.92 16.18 11.97
C GLY A 5 42.82 16.61 10.99
N GLY A 6 41.82 15.82 10.58
CA GLY A 6 41.19 14.70 11.27
C GLY A 6 39.95 15.17 12.04
N SER A 7 38.82 15.33 11.34
CA SER A 7 37.44 15.31 11.87
C SER A 7 36.49 15.45 10.67
N SER A 8 36.04 14.41 9.98
CA SER A 8 35.06 13.38 10.39
C SER A 8 33.91 13.93 11.23
N SER A 9 32.70 13.52 10.83
CA SER A 9 31.41 13.60 11.54
C SER A 9 30.64 14.92 11.53
N SER A 10 29.84 15.10 10.48
CA SER A 10 28.38 15.24 10.67
C SER A 10 27.64 14.75 9.42
N ALA A 11 27.74 13.44 9.16
CA ALA A 11 26.62 12.74 8.56
C ALA A 11 25.46 12.90 9.56
N SER A 12 24.67 13.94 9.36
CA SER A 12 23.41 14.15 10.07
C SER A 12 22.44 13.07 9.59
N ALA A 13 22.61 11.87 10.13
CA ALA A 13 21.57 10.88 10.24
C ALA A 13 20.52 11.48 11.19
N SER A 14 19.69 12.36 10.64
CA SER A 14 18.59 13.00 11.33
C SER A 14 17.53 11.93 11.60
N ASN A 15 17.70 11.30 12.75
CA ASN A 15 16.75 10.55 13.55
C ASN A 15 15.29 10.60 13.04
N ALA A 16 14.87 9.58 12.30
CA ALA A 16 13.53 9.43 11.76
C ALA A 16 12.56 8.85 12.80
N ASN A 17 12.39 9.54 13.93
CA ASN A 17 11.31 9.27 14.88
C ASN A 17 10.44 10.53 14.94
N SER A 18 9.67 10.76 13.88
CA SER A 18 8.65 11.79 13.88
C SER A 18 7.28 11.13 14.10
N PRO A 19 6.47 11.60 15.05
CA PRO A 19 5.08 11.11 15.23
C PRO A 19 4.23 11.30 13.95
N GLN A 20 4.71 12.11 13.02
CA GLN A 20 4.16 12.26 11.67
C GLN A 20 4.35 11.02 10.79
N LEU A 21 5.44 10.28 10.93
CA LEU A 21 5.63 9.00 10.21
C LEU A 21 4.72 7.92 10.78
N ASP A 22 4.56 7.84 12.10
CA ASP A 22 3.65 6.88 12.74
C ASP A 22 2.19 7.12 12.31
N ALA A 23 1.77 8.39 12.24
CA ALA A 23 0.45 8.75 11.74
C ALA A 23 0.25 8.37 10.26
N ALA A 24 1.27 8.58 9.42
CA ALA A 24 1.23 8.20 8.01
C ALA A 24 1.20 6.67 7.82
N MET A 25 1.94 5.91 8.64
CA MET A 25 1.91 4.44 8.62
C MET A 25 0.52 3.91 8.99
N ALA A 26 -0.11 4.48 10.02
CA ALA A 26 -1.47 4.10 10.43
C ALA A 26 -2.52 4.36 9.33
N GLU A 27 -2.37 5.44 8.56
CA GLU A 27 -3.24 5.72 7.41
C GLU A 27 -3.08 4.67 6.30
N LEU A 28 -1.84 4.27 6.00
CA LEU A 28 -1.58 3.23 4.99
C LEU A 28 -2.13 1.86 5.42
N ASP A 29 -2.00 1.50 6.70
CA ASP A 29 -2.57 0.26 7.21
C ASP A 29 -4.11 0.25 7.09
N MET A 30 -4.75 1.40 7.35
CA MET A 30 -6.20 1.55 7.17
C MET A 30 -6.63 1.40 5.71
N ILE A 31 -5.93 2.07 4.78
CA ILE A 31 -6.21 1.95 3.34
C ILE A 31 -6.02 0.49 2.88
N THR A 32 -5.01 -0.18 3.40
CA THR A 32 -4.72 -1.58 3.06
C THR A 32 -5.83 -2.52 3.53
N ASP A 33 -6.32 -2.38 4.76
CA ASP A 33 -7.46 -3.17 5.27
C ASP A 33 -8.72 -2.93 4.42
N VAL A 34 -9.02 -1.67 4.08
CA VAL A 34 -10.16 -1.33 3.21
C VAL A 34 -10.01 -1.97 1.83
N PHE A 35 -8.82 -1.90 1.23
CA PHE A 35 -8.55 -2.51 -0.07
C PHE A 35 -8.78 -4.02 -0.05
N ASN A 36 -8.26 -4.72 0.96
CA ASN A 36 -8.44 -6.17 1.09
C ASN A 36 -9.91 -6.56 1.23
N ARG A 37 -10.66 -5.85 2.08
CA ARG A 37 -12.11 -6.07 2.26
C ARG A 37 -12.91 -5.75 1.00
N LEU A 38 -12.52 -4.73 0.25
CA LEU A 38 -13.14 -4.36 -1.01
C LEU A 38 -12.94 -5.46 -2.05
N VAL A 39 -11.71 -5.96 -2.22
CA VAL A 39 -11.38 -7.03 -3.16
C VAL A 39 -12.16 -8.30 -2.84
N GLU A 40 -12.20 -8.72 -1.57
CA GLU A 40 -12.99 -9.88 -1.13
C GLU A 40 -14.49 -9.70 -1.42
N SER A 41 -15.03 -8.51 -1.15
CA SER A 41 -16.43 -8.18 -1.40
C SER A 41 -16.78 -8.18 -2.89
N CYS A 42 -15.92 -7.60 -3.72
CA CYS A 42 -16.07 -7.60 -5.17
C CYS A 42 -16.03 -9.03 -5.72
N HIS A 43 -15.05 -9.83 -5.30
CA HIS A 43 -14.95 -11.22 -5.76
C HIS A 43 -16.18 -12.04 -5.37
N ALA A 44 -16.65 -11.93 -4.12
CA ALA A 44 -17.81 -12.69 -3.65
C ALA A 44 -19.14 -12.29 -4.32
N LYS A 45 -19.29 -11.02 -4.74
CA LYS A 45 -20.53 -10.50 -5.32
C LYS A 45 -20.56 -10.50 -6.84
N CYS A 46 -19.42 -10.23 -7.47
CA CYS A 46 -19.34 -9.96 -8.90
C CYS A 46 -18.71 -11.11 -9.68
N ILE A 47 -17.92 -12.01 -9.07
CA ILE A 47 -17.24 -13.10 -9.79
C ILE A 47 -17.94 -14.43 -9.53
N SER A 48 -18.37 -15.09 -10.60
CA SER A 48 -18.97 -16.41 -10.49
C SER A 48 -17.91 -17.47 -10.13
N PRO A 49 -18.21 -18.43 -9.22
CA PRO A 49 -17.33 -19.58 -8.98
C PRO A 49 -17.31 -20.56 -10.18
N ARG A 50 -18.16 -20.33 -11.18
CA ARG A 50 -18.15 -21.05 -12.46
C ARG A 50 -17.37 -20.23 -13.47
N TYR A 51 -16.05 -20.40 -13.45
CA TYR A 51 -15.10 -19.76 -14.34
C TYR A 51 -15.20 -20.34 -15.76
N ALA A 52 -16.08 -19.77 -16.58
CA ALA A 52 -16.27 -20.18 -17.98
C ALA A 52 -15.15 -19.66 -18.90
N GLU A 53 -14.59 -18.51 -18.57
CA GLU A 53 -13.54 -17.80 -19.30
C GLU A 53 -12.58 -17.10 -18.34
N ALA A 54 -11.38 -16.75 -18.81
CA ALA A 54 -10.33 -16.16 -17.97
C ALA A 54 -10.48 -14.65 -17.77
N ASP A 55 -11.12 -13.98 -18.74
CA ASP A 55 -11.38 -12.54 -18.69
C ASP A 55 -12.74 -12.25 -18.03
N LEU A 56 -12.85 -11.09 -17.39
CA LEU A 56 -14.14 -10.64 -16.87
C LEU A 56 -15.10 -10.37 -18.04
N ASN A 57 -16.29 -10.95 -17.96
CA ASN A 57 -17.34 -10.58 -18.90
C ASN A 57 -17.82 -9.14 -18.62
N LYS A 58 -18.54 -8.56 -19.58
CA LYS A 58 -19.04 -7.18 -19.47
C LYS A 58 -19.91 -6.93 -18.22
N GLY A 59 -20.63 -7.95 -17.75
CA GLY A 59 -21.42 -7.87 -16.53
C GLY A 59 -20.56 -7.82 -15.27
N GLU A 60 -19.52 -8.64 -15.21
CA GLU A 60 -18.58 -8.68 -14.09
C GLU A 60 -17.77 -7.38 -14.02
N SER A 61 -17.31 -6.85 -15.14
CA SER A 61 -16.57 -5.56 -15.16
C SER A 61 -17.42 -4.39 -14.66
N VAL A 62 -18.66 -4.26 -15.16
CA VAL A 62 -19.60 -3.22 -14.69
C VAL A 62 -20.00 -3.42 -13.23
N CYS A 63 -20.06 -4.66 -12.75
CA CYS A 63 -20.34 -4.95 -11.34
C CYS A 63 -19.20 -4.46 -10.45
N VAL A 64 -17.94 -4.79 -10.79
CA VAL A 64 -16.75 -4.36 -10.05
C VAL A 64 -16.66 -2.83 -9.99
N ASP A 65 -16.88 -2.13 -11.11
CA ASP A 65 -16.86 -0.66 -11.19
C ASP A 65 -17.91 0.02 -10.30
N ARG A 66 -19.02 -0.66 -9.97
CA ARG A 66 -20.11 -0.10 -9.14
C ARG A 66 -19.89 -0.34 -7.65
N ILE A 67 -19.08 -1.34 -7.29
CA ILE A 67 -18.78 -1.68 -5.90
C ILE A 67 -17.54 -0.93 -5.39
N MET A 68 -16.64 -0.52 -6.29
CA MET A 68 -15.60 0.46 -6.00
C MET A 68 -16.21 1.84 -5.73
#